data_AF-A0A2P7EB34-F1
#
_entry.id   AF-A0A2P7EB34-F1
#
_cell.length_a   1.000
_cell.length_b   1.000
_cell.length_c   1.000
_cell.angle_alpha   90.00
_cell.angle_beta   90.00
_cell.angle_gamma   90.00
#
_symmetry.space_group_name_H-M   'P 1'
#
loop_
_entity.id
_entity.type
_entity.pdbx_description
1 polymer ?
#
loop_
_entity_poly.entity_id
_entity_poly.type
_entity_poly.pdbx_seq_one_letter_code
_entity_poly.pdbx_strand_id
1 'polypeptide(L)'
;MSSIKNLPFAYTTGSKAVDVFSDIILTDQNNILVSGYGAIAGGSLGGSDLYLSLKDLRGKTIWQSDFGTIYDDAFLAVTQSGAYA
;
A
#
# COMPACT_ATOMS: atom_id res chain seq x y z
N MET A 1 -12.10 8.11 28.67
CA MET A 1 -11.25 7.65 27.55
C MET A 1 -11.66 6.23 27.20
N SER A 2 -12.56 6.06 26.23
CA SER A 2 -13.04 4.73 25.82
C SER A 2 -11.95 4.04 25.02
N SER A 3 -11.65 2.80 25.40
CA SER A 3 -10.54 2.02 24.90
C SER A 3 -10.63 1.69 23.41
N ILE A 4 -9.47 1.60 22.76
CA ILE A 4 -9.15 0.96 21.46
C ILE A 4 -9.53 -0.56 21.43
N LYS A 5 -10.50 -1.02 22.24
CA LYS A 5 -10.73 -2.45 22.51
C LYS A 5 -11.23 -3.27 21.31
N ASN A 6 -11.54 -2.68 20.18
CA ASN A 6 -11.89 -3.41 18.96
C ASN A 6 -10.99 -2.98 17.80
N LEU A 7 -9.71 -3.41 17.83
CA LEU A 7 -8.90 -3.44 16.61
C LEU A 7 -9.25 -4.74 15.87
N PRO A 8 -10.06 -4.70 14.78
CA PRO A 8 -10.54 -5.91 14.12
C PRO A 8 -9.40 -6.71 13.49
N PHE A 9 -8.34 -6.03 13.04
CA PHE A 9 -7.11 -6.62 12.55
C PHE A 9 -5.99 -5.57 12.51
N ALA A 10 -4.76 -6.06 12.47
CA ALA A 10 -3.59 -5.31 12.05
C ALA A 10 -2.82 -6.17 11.03
N TYR A 11 -2.17 -5.54 10.07
CA TYR A 11 -1.26 -6.21 9.15
C TYR A 11 -0.08 -5.29 8.86
N THR A 12 1.03 -5.91 8.47
CA THR A 12 2.19 -5.22 7.90
C THR A 12 2.28 -5.61 6.42
N THR A 13 2.75 -4.68 5.59
CA THR A 13 3.00 -4.90 4.17
C THR A 13 4.34 -4.26 3.82
N GLY A 14 5.05 -4.80 2.83
CA GLY A 14 6.42 -4.41 2.52
C GLY A 14 7.33 -5.63 2.34
N SER A 15 8.64 -5.40 2.39
CA SER A 15 9.68 -6.39 2.19
C SER A 15 10.42 -6.74 3.50
N LYS A 16 11.61 -7.34 3.36
CA LYS A 16 12.53 -7.56 4.49
C LYS A 16 13.40 -6.33 4.79
N ALA A 17 13.35 -5.30 3.96
CA ALA A 17 14.09 -4.06 4.15
C ALA A 17 13.24 -3.01 4.88
N VAL A 18 13.74 -1.78 4.95
CA VAL A 18 12.94 -0.64 5.42
C VAL A 18 11.96 -0.26 4.32
N ASP A 19 10.68 -0.25 4.67
CA ASP A 19 9.61 0.25 3.83
C ASP A 19 8.94 1.46 4.50
N VAL A 20 8.57 2.42 3.68
CA VAL A 20 7.84 3.62 4.09
C VAL A 20 6.41 3.50 3.59
N PHE A 21 5.47 3.76 4.49
CA PHE A 21 4.07 3.92 4.15
C PHE A 21 3.82 5.37 3.71
N SER A 22 3.20 5.54 2.56
CA SER A 22 2.91 6.87 2.01
C SER A 22 1.46 7.28 2.25
N ASP A 23 0.50 6.43 1.88
CA ASP A 23 -0.92 6.81 1.90
C ASP A 23 -1.87 5.59 1.95
N ILE A 24 -3.12 5.85 2.35
CA ILE A 24 -4.22 4.88 2.38
C ILE A 24 -5.54 5.54 2.02
N ILE A 25 -6.29 4.90 1.13
CA ILE A 25 -7.66 5.29 0.79
C ILE A 25 -8.61 4.11 0.92
N LEU A 26 -9.87 4.42 1.20
CA LEU A 26 -10.99 3.49 1.04
C LEU A 26 -11.57 3.69 -0.36
N THR A 27 -11.69 2.61 -1.14
CA THR A 27 -12.29 2.68 -2.47
C THR A 27 -13.82 2.65 -2.39
N ASP A 28 -14.48 3.09 -3.46
CA ASP A 28 -15.94 2.98 -3.67
C ASP A 28 -16.50 1.54 -3.53
N GLN A 29 -15.67 0.54 -3.78
CA GLN A 29 -15.97 -0.89 -3.66
C GLN A 29 -15.71 -1.45 -2.24
N ASN A 30 -15.50 -0.59 -1.24
CA ASN A 30 -15.15 -0.98 0.13
C ASN A 30 -13.85 -1.82 0.22
N ASN A 31 -12.85 -1.48 -0.58
CA ASN A 31 -11.52 -2.05 -0.46
C ASN A 31 -10.55 -1.00 0.10
N ILE A 32 -9.50 -1.47 0.76
CA ILE A 32 -8.44 -0.64 1.31
C ILE A 32 -7.30 -0.63 0.31
N LEU A 33 -6.98 0.52 -0.27
CA LEU A 33 -5.79 0.69 -1.11
C LEU A 33 -4.70 1.37 -0.29
N VAL A 34 -3.54 0.71 -0.19
CA VAL A 34 -2.35 1.22 0.48
C VAL A 34 -1.25 1.47 -0.54
N SER A 35 -0.54 2.58 -0.38
CA SER A 35 0.67 2.88 -1.12
C SER A 35 1.86 3.10 -0.19
N GLY A 36 3.03 2.78 -0.71
CA GLY A 36 4.30 3.02 -0.04
C GLY A 36 5.46 2.80 -0.99
N TYR A 37 6.66 2.88 -0.46
CA TYR A 37 7.89 2.62 -1.20
C TYR A 37 8.95 2.01 -0.28
N GLY A 38 9.86 1.25 -0.87
CA GLY A 38 10.89 0.52 -0.14
C GLY A 38 11.56 -0.51 -1.04
N ALA A 39 12.26 -1.48 -0.46
CA ALA A 39 12.65 -2.62 -1.27
C ALA A 39 11.39 -3.44 -1.59
N ILE A 40 11.28 -3.99 -2.78
CA ILE A 40 10.12 -4.81 -3.16
C ILE A 40 10.42 -6.31 -3.01
N ALA A 41 9.38 -7.08 -2.69
CA ALA A 41 9.46 -8.53 -2.48
C ALA A 41 9.63 -9.25 -3.83
N GLY A 42 10.85 -9.19 -4.36
CA GLY A 42 11.22 -9.66 -5.70
C GLY A 42 12.59 -9.14 -6.16
N GLY A 43 13.16 -8.18 -5.41
CA GLY A 43 14.35 -7.44 -5.79
C GLY A 43 13.93 -6.12 -6.41
N SER A 44 14.46 -5.02 -5.87
CA SER A 44 14.29 -3.74 -6.53
C SER A 44 15.07 -3.73 -7.84
N LEU A 45 14.59 -3.01 -8.86
CA LEU A 45 15.38 -2.72 -10.05
C LEU A 45 16.60 -1.84 -9.73
N GLY A 46 16.68 -1.29 -8.53
CA GLY A 46 17.84 -0.61 -7.96
C GLY A 46 17.53 -0.02 -6.58
N GLY A 47 17.10 1.25 -6.54
CA GLY A 47 16.83 2.03 -5.32
C GLY A 47 15.56 1.62 -4.55
N SER A 48 14.85 2.57 -3.96
CA SER A 48 13.52 2.32 -3.40
C SER A 48 12.50 2.23 -4.53
N ASP A 49 11.70 1.16 -4.55
CA ASP A 49 10.59 0.97 -5.49
C ASP A 49 9.25 1.16 -4.80
N LEU A 50 8.26 1.56 -5.58
CA LEU A 50 6.90 1.83 -5.18
C LEU A 50 6.11 0.52 -5.07
N TYR A 51 5.17 0.45 -4.14
CA TYR A 51 4.16 -0.60 -4.14
C TYR A 51 2.77 -0.03 -3.89
N LEU A 52 1.78 -0.66 -4.53
CA LEU A 52 0.35 -0.48 -4.29
C LEU A 52 -0.25 -1.82 -3.93
N SER A 53 -1.01 -1.87 -2.83
CA SER A 53 -1.67 -3.09 -2.37
C SER A 53 -3.14 -2.82 -2.10
N LEU A 54 -4.02 -3.47 -2.87
CA LEU A 54 -5.45 -3.46 -2.63
C LEU A 54 -5.82 -4.64 -1.73
N LYS A 55 -6.61 -4.37 -0.69
CA LYS A 55 -7.01 -5.34 0.32
C LYS A 55 -8.51 -5.26 0.56
N ASP A 56 -9.09 -6.36 0.99
CA ASP A 56 -10.46 -6.34 1.52
C ASP A 56 -10.51 -5.71 2.93
N LEU A 57 -11.71 -5.48 3.46
CA LEU A 57 -11.92 -4.93 4.81
C LEU A 57 -11.43 -5.82 5.96
N ARG A 58 -10.97 -7.04 5.67
CA ARG A 58 -10.37 -7.96 6.65
C ARG A 58 -8.85 -8.01 6.54
N GLY A 59 -8.26 -7.18 5.67
CA GLY A 59 -6.82 -7.09 5.46
C GLY A 59 -6.25 -8.14 4.50
N LYS A 60 -7.09 -8.94 3.83
CA LYS A 60 -6.62 -9.90 2.83
C LYS A 60 -6.24 -9.14 1.56
N THR A 61 -5.02 -9.37 1.06
CA THR A 61 -4.58 -8.83 -0.23
C THR A 61 -5.42 -9.40 -1.38
N ILE A 62 -6.04 -8.50 -2.14
CA ILE A 62 -6.74 -8.79 -3.40
C ILE A 62 -5.72 -8.80 -4.54
N TRP A 63 -4.89 -7.75 -4.62
CA TRP A 63 -3.76 -7.67 -5.53
C TRP A 63 -2.66 -6.76 -4.97
N GLN A 64 -1.45 -6.93 -5.52
CA GLN A 64 -0.33 -6.03 -5.30
C GLN A 64 0.36 -5.74 -6.64
N SER A 65 0.85 -4.52 -6.79
CA SER A 65 1.64 -4.10 -7.94
C SER A 65 2.79 -3.23 -7.48
N ASP A 66 3.96 -3.51 -8.03
CA ASP A 66 5.18 -2.78 -7.74
C ASP A 66 5.55 -1.94 -8.97
N PHE A 67 6.07 -0.74 -8.76
CA PHE A 67 6.43 0.22 -9.81
C PHE A 67 7.78 0.85 -9.49
N GLY A 68 8.54 1.23 -10.50
CA GLY A 68 9.77 1.97 -10.30
C GLY A 68 10.80 1.71 -11.38
N THR A 69 11.98 2.23 -11.14
CA THR A 69 13.12 2.24 -12.06
C THR A 69 14.36 1.71 -11.36
N ILE A 70 15.53 1.86 -11.98
CA ILE A 70 16.80 1.53 -11.33
C ILE A 70 17.22 2.55 -10.24
N TYR A 71 16.48 3.64 -10.09
CA TYR A 71 16.73 4.71 -9.13
C TYR A 71 15.71 4.69 -7.98
N ASP A 72 15.80 5.64 -7.05
CA ASP A 72 14.80 5.80 -5.99
C ASP A 72 13.52 6.43 -6.54
N ASP A 73 12.40 5.73 -6.37
CA ASP A 73 11.06 6.17 -6.73
C ASP A 73 10.18 6.26 -5.46
N ALA A 74 9.38 7.34 -5.35
CA ALA A 74 8.51 7.58 -4.19
C ALA A 74 7.13 8.14 -4.60
N PHE A 75 6.06 7.63 -3.98
CA PHE A 75 4.70 8.18 -4.10
C PHE A 75 4.38 9.08 -2.92
N LEU A 76 3.75 10.22 -3.23
CA LEU A 76 3.30 11.19 -2.23
C LEU A 76 1.87 10.94 -1.77
N ALA A 77 0.99 10.49 -2.67
CA ALA A 77 -0.43 10.28 -2.40
C ALA A 77 -1.02 9.31 -3.42
N VAL A 78 -2.15 8.70 -3.07
CA VAL A 78 -2.97 7.91 -3.99
C VAL A 78 -4.41 8.43 -3.96
N THR A 79 -5.06 8.45 -5.11
CA THR A 79 -6.49 8.71 -5.19
C THR A 79 -7.16 7.71 -6.11
N GLN A 80 -8.39 7.37 -5.80
CA GLN A 80 -9.27 6.73 -6.77
C GLN A 80 -9.82 7.82 -7.66
N SER A 81 -9.61 7.73 -8.97
CA SER A 81 -10.39 8.55 -9.91
C SER A 81 -11.83 8.04 -9.89
N GLY A 82 -12.80 8.95 -9.87
CA GLY A 82 -14.19 8.57 -10.10
C GLY A 82 -14.35 7.88 -11.46
N ALA A 83 -15.42 7.09 -11.63
CA ALA A 83 -15.78 6.58 -12.94
C ALA A 83 -15.91 7.77 -13.91
N TYR A 84 -15.06 7.81 -14.94
CA TYR A 84 -15.31 8.69 -16.08
C TYR A 84 -16.64 8.20 -16.69
N ALA A 85 -17.69 9.00 -16.52
CA ALA A 85 -18.97 8.80 -17.21
C ALA A 85 -18.83 9.17 -18.68
#